data_AF-A0A1Y3BYL9-F1
#
_entry.id   AF-A0A1Y3BYL9-F1
#
_cell.length_a   1.000
_cell.length_b   1.000
_cell.length_c   1.000
_cell.angle_alpha   90.00
_cell.angle_beta   90.00
_cell.angle_gamma   90.00
#
_symmetry.space_group_name_H-M   'P 1'
#
loop_
_entity.id
_entity.type
_entity.pdbx_description
1 polymer ?
#
loop_
_entity_poly.entity_id
_entity_poly.type
_entity_poly.pdbx_seq_one_letter_code
_entity_poly.pdbx_strand_id
1 'polypeptide(L)'
;MQQKLSFVSHYFAPQFLHVTKLNCSLDFEAFLTSLVKFIVKEYQRKNFGENSVKIFGALQEEICLFENNLLTMLKLDSKELHRNLYIMDQNRMININFYSETNLSSTSSARNVKKAFSVNLTDVVDCIVKRIQYSIYTVHHRRSIEMNEQKDLISRKNHIENYKKIIGEQVEDPDEKNRLISTAHNFMSDNDHKRAESLLAYDVKVDKVEYHLVNYLFIMNLWQNLCKKNPKENDENYY
;
A
#
# COMPACT_ATOMS: atom_id res chain seq x y z
N MET A 1 18.99 -39.96 11.54
CA MET A 1 19.55 -38.59 11.63
C MET A 1 18.42 -37.61 11.29
N GLN A 2 17.75 -37.03 12.29
CA GLN A 2 16.69 -36.05 12.06
C GLN A 2 17.33 -34.70 11.72
N GLN A 3 17.15 -34.24 10.48
CA GLN A 3 17.53 -32.87 10.11
C GLN A 3 16.58 -31.90 10.82
N LYS A 4 17.02 -31.32 11.93
CA LYS A 4 16.36 -30.16 12.53
C LYS A 4 16.59 -28.96 11.61
N LEU A 5 15.61 -28.66 10.76
CA LEU A 5 15.52 -27.38 10.07
C LEU A 5 15.27 -26.28 11.12
N SER A 6 16.35 -25.62 11.53
CA SER A 6 16.33 -24.42 12.36
C SER A 6 16.00 -23.22 11.49
N PHE A 7 14.71 -22.86 11.39
CA PHE A 7 14.29 -21.60 10.77
C PHE A 7 14.49 -20.47 11.77
N VAL A 8 15.62 -19.75 11.66
CA VAL A 8 15.76 -18.43 12.29
C VAL A 8 15.23 -17.41 11.30
N SER A 9 14.01 -16.96 11.51
CA SER A 9 13.42 -15.89 10.72
C SER A 9 12.57 -15.04 11.66
N HIS A 10 12.99 -13.80 11.87
CA HIS A 10 12.26 -12.78 12.64
C HIS A 10 10.92 -12.39 11.98
N TYR A 11 10.57 -13.01 10.85
CA TYR A 11 9.37 -12.76 10.04
C TYR A 11 8.52 -14.01 9.81
N PHE A 12 8.92 -15.18 10.31
CA PHE A 12 8.13 -16.39 10.13
C PHE A 12 7.07 -16.46 11.22
N ALA A 13 5.82 -16.37 10.81
CA ALA A 13 4.65 -16.50 11.66
C ALA A 13 4.34 -18.00 11.87
N PRO A 14 4.71 -18.61 13.02
CA PRO A 14 4.58 -20.05 13.24
C PRO A 14 3.13 -20.53 13.18
N GLN A 15 2.17 -19.61 13.37
CA GLN A 15 0.74 -19.90 13.30
C GLN A 15 0.27 -20.39 11.92
N PHE A 16 1.05 -20.20 10.85
CA PHE A 16 0.71 -20.69 9.51
C PHE A 16 1.36 -22.03 9.17
N LEU A 17 2.12 -22.62 10.10
CA LEU A 17 2.75 -23.93 9.90
C LEU A 17 1.85 -25.05 10.44
N HIS A 18 1.48 -25.97 9.57
CA HIS A 18 0.91 -27.25 9.95
C HIS A 18 2.03 -28.25 10.17
N VAL A 19 2.37 -28.48 11.44
CA VAL A 19 3.40 -29.44 11.84
C VAL A 19 2.72 -30.73 12.30
N THR A 20 3.02 -31.82 11.62
CA THR A 20 2.66 -33.18 12.01
C THR A 20 3.94 -33.95 12.36
N LYS A 21 3.80 -35.17 12.92
CA LYS A 21 4.96 -36.03 13.26
C LYS A 21 5.84 -36.37 12.04
N LEU A 22 5.29 -36.31 10.82
CA LEU A 22 5.98 -36.74 9.59
C LEU A 22 6.20 -35.62 8.59
N ASN A 23 5.37 -34.56 8.61
CA ASN A 23 5.40 -33.48 7.62
C ASN A 23 5.24 -32.10 8.27
N CYS A 24 5.82 -31.09 7.63
CA CYS A 24 5.59 -29.69 7.91
C CYS A 24 5.11 -29.02 6.61
N SER A 25 3.93 -28.40 6.64
CA SER A 25 3.40 -27.62 5.51
C SER A 25 3.03 -26.20 5.94
N LEU A 26 3.02 -25.27 5.00
CA LEU A 26 2.61 -23.89 5.22
C LEU A 26 1.20 -23.69 4.65
N ASP A 27 0.28 -23.16 5.46
CA ASP A 27 -0.98 -22.62 4.96
C ASP A 27 -0.71 -21.28 4.27
N PHE A 28 -0.35 -21.37 2.98
CA PHE A 28 0.00 -20.22 2.18
C PHE A 28 -1.19 -19.29 1.94
N GLU A 29 -2.41 -19.84 1.87
CA GLU A 29 -3.63 -19.05 1.67
C GLU A 29 -3.95 -18.21 2.91
N ALA A 30 -3.90 -18.81 4.11
CA ALA A 30 -4.09 -18.07 5.36
C ALA A 30 -2.97 -17.05 5.59
N PHE A 31 -1.72 -17.41 5.29
CA PHE A 31 -0.59 -16.47 5.36
C PHE A 31 -0.80 -15.26 4.44
N LEU A 32 -1.11 -15.51 3.17
CA LEU A 32 -1.27 -14.44 2.18
C LEU A 32 -2.51 -13.58 2.49
N THR A 33 -3.60 -14.19 2.94
CA THR A 33 -4.81 -13.47 3.39
C THR A 33 -4.48 -12.60 4.60
N SER A 34 -3.72 -13.10 5.57
CA SER A 34 -3.27 -12.31 6.72
C SER A 34 -2.39 -11.12 6.30
N LEU A 35 -1.50 -11.33 5.34
CA LEU A 35 -0.64 -10.27 4.81
C LEU A 35 -1.45 -9.20 4.07
N VAL A 36 -2.44 -9.58 3.27
CA VAL A 36 -3.35 -8.63 2.62
C VAL A 36 -4.17 -7.84 3.65
N LYS A 37 -4.72 -8.51 4.67
CA LYS A 37 -5.43 -7.83 5.78
C LYS A 37 -4.53 -6.82 6.47
N PHE A 38 -3.25 -7.16 6.70
CA PHE A 38 -2.27 -6.23 7.25
C PHE A 38 -2.07 -5.00 6.35
N ILE A 39 -1.84 -5.18 5.05
CA ILE A 39 -1.66 -4.07 4.11
C ILE A 39 -2.91 -3.18 4.06
N VAL A 40 -4.11 -3.76 4.06
CA VAL A 40 -5.37 -3.00 4.09
C VAL A 40 -5.50 -2.18 5.38
N LYS A 41 -5.13 -2.74 6.54
CA LYS A 41 -5.12 -2.02 7.82
C LYS A 41 -4.10 -0.87 7.82
N GLU A 42 -2.90 -1.08 7.29
CA GLU A 42 -1.91 0.00 7.14
C GLU A 42 -2.40 1.10 6.19
N TYR A 43 -3.04 0.73 5.07
CA TYR A 43 -3.67 1.67 4.16
C TYR A 43 -4.73 2.52 4.89
N GLN A 44 -5.60 1.88 5.66
CA GLN A 44 -6.64 2.58 6.42
C GLN A 44 -6.06 3.49 7.51
N ARG A 45 -5.08 3.01 8.28
CA ARG A 45 -4.41 3.83 9.30
C ARG A 45 -3.83 5.11 8.71
N LYS A 46 -3.13 4.98 7.58
CA LYS A 46 -2.44 6.10 6.93
C LYS A 46 -3.41 7.13 6.33
N ASN A 47 -4.55 6.69 5.80
CA ASN A 47 -5.48 7.57 5.08
C ASN A 47 -6.68 8.05 5.91
N PHE A 48 -7.13 7.24 6.86
CA PHE A 48 -8.39 7.47 7.60
C PHE A 48 -8.21 7.42 9.14
N GLY A 49 -7.03 7.06 9.63
CA GLY A 49 -6.70 7.05 11.06
C GLY A 49 -7.08 5.74 11.78
N GLU A 50 -6.70 5.64 13.06
CA GLU A 50 -6.78 4.38 13.81
C GLU A 50 -8.21 3.86 14.03
N ASN A 51 -9.20 4.75 14.13
CA ASN A 51 -10.58 4.33 14.35
C ASN A 51 -11.16 3.60 13.13
N SER A 52 -10.72 3.92 11.92
CA SER A 52 -11.07 3.14 10.72
C SER A 52 -10.56 1.69 10.79
N VAL A 53 -9.34 1.49 11.31
CA VAL A 53 -8.73 0.17 11.49
C VAL A 53 -9.54 -0.67 12.48
N LYS A 54 -9.99 -0.06 13.58
CA LYS A 54 -10.84 -0.72 14.58
C LYS A 54 -12.19 -1.13 14.00
N ILE A 55 -12.85 -0.23 13.26
CA ILE A 55 -14.12 -0.50 12.59
C ILE A 55 -13.96 -1.64 11.58
N PHE A 56 -12.94 -1.57 10.74
CA PHE A 56 -12.64 -2.62 9.78
C PHE A 56 -12.33 -3.97 10.45
N GLY A 57 -11.58 -3.96 11.56
CA GLY A 57 -11.33 -5.17 12.36
C GLY A 57 -12.63 -5.82 12.86
N ALA A 58 -13.52 -5.02 13.46
CA ALA A 58 -14.82 -5.52 13.93
C ALA A 58 -15.68 -6.09 12.79
N LEU A 59 -15.70 -5.41 11.64
CA LEU A 59 -16.44 -5.87 10.45
C LEU A 59 -15.78 -7.05 9.71
N GLN A 60 -14.54 -7.42 10.05
CA GLN A 60 -13.91 -8.63 9.54
C GLN A 60 -14.17 -9.86 10.41
N GLU A 61 -14.40 -9.66 11.70
CA GLU A 61 -14.74 -10.72 12.65
C GLU A 61 -16.22 -11.11 12.52
N GLU A 62 -17.08 -10.14 12.22
CA GLU A 62 -18.52 -10.30 12.12
C GLU A 62 -19.00 -10.00 10.69
N ILE A 63 -19.79 -10.89 10.10
CA ILE A 63 -20.23 -10.80 8.70
C ILE A 63 -20.99 -9.48 8.43
N CYS A 64 -21.81 -9.04 9.38
CA CYS A 64 -22.57 -7.81 9.26
C CYS A 64 -22.94 -7.25 10.63
N LEU A 65 -22.70 -5.95 10.87
CA LEU A 65 -22.98 -5.29 12.15
C LEU A 65 -23.90 -4.09 11.99
N PHE A 66 -24.90 -3.98 12.87
CA PHE A 66 -25.68 -2.75 13.02
C PHE A 66 -24.87 -1.66 13.73
N GLU A 67 -25.27 -0.42 13.50
CA GLU A 67 -24.61 0.76 14.09
C GLU A 67 -24.47 0.69 15.62
N ASN A 68 -25.54 0.28 16.32
CA ASN A 68 -25.54 0.16 17.79
C ASN A 68 -24.51 -0.85 18.30
N ASN A 69 -24.27 -1.92 17.54
CA ASN A 69 -23.28 -2.93 17.88
C ASN A 69 -21.88 -2.34 17.75
N LEU A 70 -21.60 -1.62 16.66
CA LEU A 70 -20.31 -0.94 16.46
C LEU A 70 -20.02 0.09 17.56
N LEU A 71 -21.03 0.88 17.97
CA LEU A 71 -20.89 1.82 19.08
C LEU A 71 -20.50 1.12 20.38
N THR A 72 -21.17 0.01 20.68
CA THR A 72 -20.98 -0.76 21.92
C THR A 72 -19.61 -1.46 21.93
N MET A 73 -19.24 -2.10 20.82
CA MET A 73 -17.99 -2.86 20.69
C MET A 73 -16.76 -1.93 20.72
N LEU A 74 -16.82 -0.81 20.01
CA LEU A 74 -15.66 0.05 19.80
C LEU A 74 -15.53 1.16 20.83
N LYS A 75 -16.56 1.38 21.66
CA LYS A 75 -16.64 2.46 22.65
C LYS A 75 -16.34 3.83 22.04
N LEU A 76 -16.78 4.05 20.80
CA LEU A 76 -16.66 5.32 20.08
C LEU A 76 -17.89 6.18 20.35
N ASP A 77 -17.72 7.50 20.27
CA ASP A 77 -18.87 8.39 20.25
C ASP A 77 -19.62 8.26 18.90
N SER A 78 -20.92 8.56 18.91
CA SER A 78 -21.78 8.40 17.73
C SER A 78 -21.34 9.26 16.54
N LYS A 79 -20.88 10.49 16.81
CA LYS A 79 -20.47 11.44 15.77
C LYS A 79 -19.18 11.00 15.08
N GLU A 80 -18.25 10.46 15.84
CA GLU A 80 -16.98 9.92 15.40
C GLU A 80 -17.18 8.64 14.60
N LEU A 81 -18.03 7.73 15.07
CA LEU A 81 -18.38 6.53 14.31
C LEU A 81 -18.98 6.90 12.95
N HIS A 82 -19.98 7.80 12.93
CA HIS A 82 -20.60 8.26 11.69
C HIS A 82 -19.61 8.89 10.72
N ARG A 83 -18.71 9.74 11.22
CA ARG A 83 -17.67 10.36 10.39
C ARG A 83 -16.76 9.31 9.76
N ASN A 84 -16.32 8.32 10.54
CA ASN A 84 -15.45 7.26 10.03
C ASN A 84 -16.18 6.37 9.01
N LEU A 85 -17.40 5.92 9.33
CA LEU A 85 -18.21 5.11 8.42
C LEU A 85 -18.49 5.84 7.10
N TYR A 86 -18.80 7.14 7.16
CA TYR A 86 -18.98 7.96 5.96
C TYR A 86 -17.71 8.02 5.12
N ILE A 87 -16.55 8.31 5.72
CA ILE A 87 -15.28 8.36 4.99
C ILE A 87 -14.94 6.99 4.38
N MET A 88 -15.14 5.91 5.13
CA MET A 88 -14.87 4.55 4.67
C MET A 88 -15.78 4.16 3.49
N ASP A 89 -17.08 4.48 3.57
CA ASP A 89 -18.06 4.24 2.50
C ASP A 89 -17.71 5.02 1.22
N GLN A 90 -17.44 6.32 1.34
CA GLN A 90 -16.99 7.16 0.20
C GLN A 90 -15.73 6.61 -0.47
N ASN A 91 -14.90 5.88 0.28
CA ASN A 91 -13.68 5.26 -0.22
C ASN A 91 -13.85 3.78 -0.61
N ARG A 92 -15.08 3.23 -0.59
CA ARG A 92 -15.39 1.82 -0.89
C ARG A 92 -14.66 0.82 0.01
N MET A 93 -14.45 1.19 1.28
CA MET A 93 -13.80 0.36 2.28
C MET A 93 -14.79 -0.51 3.07
N ILE A 94 -16.08 -0.16 3.03
CA ILE A 94 -17.19 -0.86 3.66
C ILE A 94 -18.40 -0.85 2.73
N ASN A 95 -19.35 -1.76 2.97
CA ASN A 95 -20.66 -1.81 2.33
C ASN A 95 -21.74 -1.43 3.33
N ILE A 96 -22.72 -0.63 2.89
CA ILE A 96 -23.91 -0.28 3.68
C ILE A 96 -25.10 -1.10 3.17
N ASN A 97 -25.64 -1.93 4.05
CA ASN A 97 -26.81 -2.75 3.82
C ASN A 97 -28.03 -2.12 4.49
N PHE A 98 -29.15 -2.08 3.78
CA PHE A 98 -30.39 -1.48 4.23
C PHE A 98 -31.45 -2.55 4.46
N TYR A 99 -31.91 -2.69 5.69
CA TYR A 99 -32.96 -3.65 6.06
C TYR A 99 -34.24 -2.90 6.40
N SER A 100 -35.33 -3.17 5.66
CA SER A 100 -36.66 -2.65 5.99
C SER A 100 -37.31 -3.54 7.04
N GLU A 101 -37.86 -2.95 8.09
CA GLU A 101 -38.57 -3.70 9.14
C GLU A 101 -39.97 -4.18 8.72
N THR A 102 -40.46 -3.77 7.55
CA THR A 102 -41.82 -4.06 7.09
C THR A 102 -41.82 -4.92 5.82
N ASN A 103 -42.35 -6.15 5.92
CA ASN A 103 -42.78 -6.97 4.77
C ASN A 103 -44.00 -6.38 4.02
N LEU A 104 -44.34 -5.11 4.26
CA LEU A 104 -45.54 -4.47 3.75
C LEU A 104 -45.19 -3.10 3.16
N SER A 105 -45.50 -2.98 1.86
CA SER A 105 -45.49 -1.80 0.98
C SER A 105 -44.18 -1.42 0.29
N SER A 106 -44.33 -1.20 -1.03
CA SER A 106 -43.32 -0.96 -2.06
C SER A 106 -42.73 0.46 -2.06
N THR A 107 -42.66 1.12 -0.91
CA THR A 107 -42.05 2.44 -0.76
C THR A 107 -41.17 2.45 0.48
N SER A 108 -39.86 2.28 0.27
CA SER A 108 -38.82 2.36 1.29
C SER A 108 -38.70 3.78 1.85
N SER A 109 -39.53 4.09 2.86
CA SER A 109 -39.39 5.27 3.71
C SER A 109 -38.11 5.17 4.53
N ALA A 110 -37.24 6.19 4.44
CA ALA A 110 -35.98 6.25 5.19
C ALA A 110 -36.13 6.17 6.72
N ARG A 111 -37.35 6.32 7.26
CA ARG A 111 -37.63 6.19 8.70
C ARG A 111 -37.66 4.76 9.23
N ASN A 112 -37.91 3.76 8.38
CA ASN A 112 -38.10 2.36 8.81
C ASN A 112 -36.98 1.42 8.33
N VAL A 113 -35.81 1.98 8.01
CA VAL A 113 -34.69 1.25 7.44
C VAL A 113 -33.54 1.23 8.43
N LYS A 114 -33.17 0.03 8.88
CA LYS A 114 -31.97 -0.21 9.68
C LYS A 114 -30.75 -0.32 8.76
N LYS A 115 -29.69 0.41 9.11
CA LYS A 115 -28.39 0.33 8.44
C LYS A 115 -27.53 -0.73 9.13
N ALA A 116 -26.99 -1.64 8.35
CA ALA A 116 -25.92 -2.51 8.79
C ALA A 116 -24.71 -2.35 7.87
N PHE A 117 -23.54 -2.64 8.41
CA PHE A 117 -22.27 -2.45 7.75
C PHE A 117 -21.60 -3.80 7.58
N SER A 118 -20.89 -3.98 6.48
CA SER A 118 -20.10 -5.19 6.20
C SER A 118 -18.85 -4.83 5.42
N VAL A 119 -17.90 -5.75 5.36
CA VAL A 119 -16.66 -5.60 4.58
C VAL A 119 -16.55 -6.80 3.65
N ASN A 120 -16.44 -6.53 2.35
CA ASN A 120 -15.96 -7.52 1.39
C ASN A 120 -14.49 -7.24 1.10
N LEU A 121 -13.59 -8.11 1.60
CA LEU A 121 -12.16 -7.92 1.45
C LEU A 121 -11.73 -7.86 -0.03
N THR A 122 -12.39 -8.63 -0.91
CA THR A 122 -12.10 -8.62 -2.34
C THR A 122 -12.39 -7.27 -2.96
N ASP A 123 -13.55 -6.67 -2.65
CA ASP A 123 -13.93 -5.35 -3.19
C ASP A 123 -13.00 -4.23 -2.67
N VAL A 124 -12.60 -4.33 -1.40
CA VAL A 124 -11.66 -3.38 -0.77
C VAL A 124 -10.29 -3.48 -1.45
N VAL A 125 -9.79 -4.69 -1.66
CA VAL A 125 -8.51 -4.93 -2.33
C VAL A 125 -8.56 -4.45 -3.77
N ASP A 126 -9.63 -4.73 -4.52
CA ASP A 126 -9.85 -4.23 -5.88
C ASP A 126 -9.79 -2.70 -5.94
N CYS A 127 -10.39 -2.02 -4.96
CA CYS A 127 -10.34 -0.56 -4.87
C CYS A 127 -8.90 -0.08 -4.61
N ILE A 128 -8.19 -0.68 -3.67
CA ILE A 128 -6.82 -0.29 -3.33
C ILE A 128 -5.86 -0.56 -4.50
N VAL A 129 -5.98 -1.69 -5.19
CA VAL A 129 -5.18 -2.02 -6.38
C VAL A 129 -5.33 -0.94 -7.45
N LYS A 130 -6.57 -0.54 -7.78
CA LYS A 130 -6.83 0.54 -8.75
C LYS A 130 -6.20 1.87 -8.31
N ARG A 131 -6.26 2.19 -7.02
CA ARG A 131 -5.63 3.41 -6.46
C ARG A 131 -4.11 3.35 -6.53
N ILE A 132 -3.50 2.20 -6.27
CA ILE A 132 -2.05 2.02 -6.39
C ILE A 132 -1.63 2.17 -7.86
N GLN A 133 -2.33 1.53 -8.80
CA GLN A 133 -2.07 1.66 -10.24
C GLN A 133 -2.13 3.13 -10.69
N TYR A 134 -3.17 3.86 -10.26
CA TYR A 134 -3.29 5.29 -10.54
C TYR A 134 -2.17 6.12 -9.90
N SER A 135 -1.74 5.76 -8.69
CA SER A 135 -0.64 6.44 -7.99
C SER A 135 0.69 6.24 -8.72
N ILE A 136 0.98 5.01 -9.18
CA ILE A 136 2.17 4.71 -9.99
C ILE A 136 2.16 5.55 -11.27
N TYR A 137 1.04 5.55 -12.01
CA TYR A 137 0.89 6.38 -13.21
C TYR A 137 1.15 7.86 -12.92
N THR A 138 0.53 8.41 -11.87
CA THR A 138 0.64 9.83 -11.52
C THR A 138 2.07 10.21 -11.15
N VAL A 139 2.75 9.36 -10.38
CA VAL A 139 4.14 9.58 -9.97
C VAL A 139 5.08 9.54 -11.18
N HIS A 140 4.92 8.58 -12.09
CA HIS A 140 5.72 8.50 -13.32
C HIS A 140 5.47 9.67 -14.25
N HIS A 141 4.21 10.04 -14.44
CA HIS A 141 3.87 11.16 -15.31
C HIS A 141 4.48 12.46 -14.78
N ARG A 142 4.39 12.70 -13.46
CA ARG A 142 4.99 13.86 -12.82
C ARG A 142 6.52 13.84 -12.89
N ARG A 143 7.16 12.70 -12.62
CA ARG A 143 8.61 12.50 -12.79
C ARG A 143 9.03 12.87 -14.21
N SER A 144 8.31 12.36 -15.22
CA SER A 144 8.63 12.67 -16.61
C SER A 144 8.54 14.15 -16.93
N ILE A 145 7.53 14.86 -16.41
CA ILE A 145 7.40 16.32 -16.61
C ILE A 145 8.58 17.04 -15.95
N GLU A 146 8.79 16.83 -14.65
CA GLU A 146 9.81 17.54 -13.87
C GLU A 146 11.24 17.27 -14.41
N MET A 147 11.53 16.02 -14.79
CA MET A 147 12.84 15.65 -15.33
C MET A 147 13.06 16.16 -16.76
N ASN A 148 12.02 16.20 -17.61
CA ASN A 148 12.14 16.74 -18.96
C ASN A 148 12.30 18.26 -18.96
N GLU A 149 11.57 18.98 -18.10
CA GLU A 149 11.68 20.44 -17.95
C GLU A 149 13.08 20.87 -17.48
N GLN A 150 13.82 19.99 -16.79
CA GLN A 150 15.11 20.28 -16.19
C GLN A 150 16.25 19.43 -16.78
N LYS A 151 16.03 18.85 -17.97
CA LYS A 151 16.99 17.94 -18.62
C LYS A 151 18.37 18.57 -18.81
N ASP A 152 18.41 19.83 -19.25
CA ASP A 152 19.67 20.55 -19.49
C ASP A 152 20.44 20.83 -18.19
N LEU A 153 19.71 21.14 -17.11
CA LEU A 153 20.27 21.37 -15.79
C LEU A 153 20.93 20.11 -15.24
N ILE A 154 20.23 18.98 -15.34
CA ILE A 154 20.72 17.66 -14.90
C ILE A 154 21.92 17.24 -15.76
N SER A 155 21.82 17.40 -17.09
CA SER A 155 22.92 17.09 -18.02
C SER A 155 24.18 17.88 -17.66
N ARG A 156 24.06 19.19 -17.42
CA ARG A 156 25.18 20.05 -17.02
C ARG A 156 25.79 19.62 -15.68
N LYS A 157 24.96 19.32 -14.68
CA LYS A 157 25.44 18.80 -13.37
C LYS A 157 26.22 17.51 -13.56
N ASN A 158 25.70 16.56 -14.33
CA ASN A 158 26.36 15.29 -14.61
C ASN A 158 27.69 15.48 -15.35
N HIS A 159 27.76 16.40 -16.32
CA HIS A 159 29.02 16.74 -16.99
C HIS A 159 30.05 17.30 -16.00
N ILE A 160 29.66 18.23 -15.13
CA ILE A 160 30.55 18.81 -14.13
C ILE A 160 31.07 17.75 -13.14
N GLU A 161 30.20 16.89 -12.62
CA GLU A 161 30.61 15.83 -11.69
C GLU A 161 31.50 14.79 -12.37
N ASN A 162 31.25 14.45 -13.65
CA ASN A 162 32.15 13.59 -14.43
C ASN A 162 33.51 14.24 -14.64
N TYR A 163 33.58 15.53 -14.96
CA TYR A 163 34.85 16.25 -15.08
C TYR A 163 35.64 16.24 -13.76
N LYS A 164 34.97 16.50 -12.63
CA LYS A 164 35.61 16.43 -11.30
C LYS A 164 36.16 15.03 -11.01
N LYS A 165 35.42 13.98 -11.40
CA LYS A 165 35.88 12.59 -11.27
C LYS A 165 37.14 12.31 -12.10
N ILE A 166 37.14 12.72 -13.37
CA ILE A 166 38.30 12.57 -14.27
C ILE A 166 39.53 13.29 -13.71
N ILE A 167 39.37 14.54 -13.27
CA ILE A 167 40.44 15.31 -12.60
C ILE A 167 40.93 14.54 -11.36
N GLY A 168 40.00 13.97 -10.59
CA GLY A 168 40.30 13.20 -9.39
C GLY A 168 41.16 11.95 -9.64
N GLU A 169 40.99 11.33 -10.80
CA GLU A 169 41.68 10.11 -11.23
C GLU A 169 42.99 10.38 -11.99
N GLN A 170 43.10 11.51 -12.70
CA GLN A 170 44.20 11.79 -13.64
C GLN A 170 45.22 12.82 -13.15
N VAL A 171 44.88 13.66 -12.17
CA VAL A 171 45.77 14.71 -11.67
C VAL A 171 46.37 14.29 -10.33
N GLU A 172 47.69 14.07 -10.32
CA GLU A 172 48.44 13.65 -9.12
C GLU A 172 48.76 14.82 -8.19
N ASP A 173 49.03 16.01 -8.74
CA ASP A 173 49.33 17.20 -7.93
C ASP A 173 48.08 17.69 -7.17
N PRO A 174 48.10 17.71 -5.82
CA PRO A 174 46.94 18.09 -5.03
C PRO A 174 46.48 19.53 -5.25
N ASP A 175 47.42 20.47 -5.44
CA ASP A 175 47.11 21.89 -5.58
C ASP A 175 46.48 22.19 -6.94
N GLU A 176 47.04 21.63 -8.01
CA GLU A 176 46.45 21.69 -9.36
C GLU A 176 45.08 21.00 -9.40
N LYS A 177 44.96 19.81 -8.79
CA LYS A 177 43.69 19.08 -8.69
C LYS A 177 42.60 19.91 -8.03
N ASN A 178 42.90 20.54 -6.89
CA ASN A 178 41.94 21.39 -6.17
C ASN A 178 41.51 22.59 -7.02
N ARG A 179 42.46 23.27 -7.68
CA ARG A 179 42.16 24.41 -8.57
C ARG A 179 41.26 24.01 -9.74
N LEU A 180 41.52 22.86 -10.37
CA LEU A 180 40.73 22.36 -11.49
C LEU A 180 39.32 21.94 -11.05
N ILE A 181 39.18 21.28 -9.89
CA ILE A 181 37.87 20.92 -9.32
C ILE A 181 37.04 22.18 -9.02
N SER A 182 37.63 23.21 -8.42
CA SER A 182 36.95 24.48 -8.16
C SER A 182 36.50 25.16 -9.45
N THR A 183 37.36 25.15 -10.47
CA THR A 183 37.02 25.72 -11.78
C THR A 183 35.87 24.95 -12.43
N ALA A 184 35.90 23.61 -12.38
CA ALA A 184 34.83 22.75 -12.88
C ALA A 184 33.50 23.03 -12.17
N HIS A 185 33.53 23.23 -10.84
CA HIS A 185 32.35 23.55 -10.05
C HIS A 185 31.70 24.88 -10.48
N ASN A 186 32.53 25.89 -10.81
CA ASN A 186 32.09 27.24 -11.17
C ASN A 186 31.43 27.35 -12.56
N PHE A 187 31.39 26.28 -13.38
CA PHE A 187 30.61 26.26 -14.62
C PHE A 187 29.08 26.25 -14.40
N MET A 188 28.65 26.20 -13.14
CA MET A 188 27.25 26.18 -12.73
C MET A 188 27.10 26.96 -11.44
N SER A 189 26.03 27.75 -11.33
CA SER A 189 25.77 28.55 -10.12
C SER A 189 25.42 27.66 -8.94
N ASP A 190 25.68 28.13 -7.71
CA ASP A 190 25.31 27.40 -6.49
C ASP A 190 23.81 27.08 -6.42
N ASN A 191 22.97 28.00 -6.90
CA ASN A 191 21.52 27.81 -6.96
C ASN A 191 21.15 26.68 -7.92
N ASP A 192 21.79 26.65 -9.08
CA ASP A 192 21.59 25.59 -10.07
C ASP A 192 22.07 24.24 -9.50
N HIS A 193 23.22 24.19 -8.82
CA HIS A 193 23.72 22.97 -8.16
C HIS A 193 22.69 22.42 -7.16
N LYS A 194 22.21 23.27 -6.25
CA LYS A 194 21.19 22.90 -5.26
C LYS A 194 19.89 22.41 -5.91
N ARG A 195 19.46 23.08 -6.98
CA ARG A 195 18.25 22.69 -7.73
C ARG A 195 18.44 21.33 -8.40
N ALA A 196 19.58 21.09 -9.05
CA ALA A 196 19.90 19.81 -9.67
C ALA A 196 19.97 18.68 -8.63
N GLU A 197 20.60 18.91 -7.48
CA GLU A 197 20.67 17.94 -6.39
C GLU A 197 19.29 17.62 -5.80
N SER A 198 18.44 18.63 -5.65
CA SER A 198 17.04 18.44 -5.23
C SER A 198 16.26 17.57 -6.22
N LEU A 199 16.43 17.80 -7.53
CA LEU A 199 15.79 16.99 -8.58
C LEU A 199 16.28 15.54 -8.58
N LEU A 200 17.59 15.32 -8.45
CA LEU A 200 18.16 13.97 -8.35
C LEU A 200 17.69 13.25 -7.08
N ALA A 201 17.59 13.95 -5.94
CA ALA A 201 17.06 13.39 -4.70
C ALA A 201 15.56 13.05 -4.81
N TYR A 202 14.79 13.89 -5.51
CA TYR A 202 13.40 13.63 -5.84
C TYR A 202 13.25 12.38 -6.71
N ASP A 203 14.09 12.21 -7.73
CA ASP A 203 14.11 11.05 -8.63
C ASP A 203 14.29 9.74 -7.86
N VAL A 204 15.29 9.70 -6.96
CA VAL A 204 15.54 8.55 -6.07
C VAL A 204 14.37 8.31 -5.10
N LYS A 205 13.70 9.36 -4.64
CA LYS A 205 12.53 9.23 -3.77
C LYS A 205 11.36 8.62 -4.53
N VAL A 206 11.17 8.97 -5.80
CA VAL A 206 10.16 8.38 -6.68
C VAL A 206 10.40 6.88 -6.85
N ASP A 207 11.65 6.46 -7.14
CA ASP A 207 12.00 5.04 -7.28
C ASP A 207 11.66 4.23 -6.01
N LYS A 208 11.95 4.79 -4.83
CA LYS A 208 11.61 4.14 -3.54
C LYS A 208 10.10 3.99 -3.35
N VAL A 209 9.33 5.04 -3.68
CA VAL A 209 7.87 5.00 -3.59
C VAL A 209 7.32 3.94 -4.56
N GLU A 210 7.78 3.94 -5.80
CA GLU A 210 7.38 2.97 -6.82
C GLU A 210 7.67 1.54 -6.38
N TYR A 211 8.87 1.27 -5.87
CA TYR A 211 9.26 -0.04 -5.36
C TYR A 211 8.27 -0.57 -4.31
N HIS A 212 7.86 0.27 -3.35
CA HIS A 212 6.87 -0.12 -2.35
C HIS A 212 5.48 -0.35 -2.96
N LEU A 213 5.05 0.50 -3.89
CA LEU A 213 3.74 0.36 -4.55
C LEU A 213 3.66 -0.92 -5.40
N VAL A 214 4.73 -1.25 -6.13
CA VAL A 214 4.81 -2.48 -6.93
C VAL A 214 4.77 -3.72 -6.03
N ASN A 215 5.46 -3.70 -4.89
CA ASN A 215 5.40 -4.81 -3.92
C ASN A 215 3.99 -5.03 -3.35
N TYR A 216 3.28 -3.95 -3.01
CA TYR A 216 1.89 -4.07 -2.56
C TYR A 216 0.97 -4.62 -3.67
N LEU A 217 1.14 -4.14 -4.91
CA LEU A 217 0.40 -4.68 -6.05
C LEU A 217 0.68 -6.16 -6.27
N PHE A 218 1.95 -6.58 -6.19
CA PHE A 218 2.33 -7.97 -6.35
C PHE A 218 1.60 -8.86 -5.34
N ILE A 219 1.65 -8.49 -4.05
CA ILE A 219 0.99 -9.26 -2.97
C ILE A 219 -0.53 -9.31 -3.18
N MET A 220 -1.16 -8.16 -3.45
CA MET A 220 -2.61 -8.08 -3.64
C MET A 220 -3.10 -8.85 -4.88
N ASN A 221 -2.38 -8.74 -6.00
CA ASN A 221 -2.71 -9.47 -7.23
C ASN A 221 -2.51 -10.99 -7.04
N LEU A 222 -1.45 -11.40 -6.33
CA LEU A 222 -1.22 -12.80 -6.01
C LEU A 222 -2.38 -13.36 -5.20
N TRP A 223 -2.85 -12.62 -4.19
CA TRP A 223 -4.01 -13.00 -3.38
C TRP A 223 -5.31 -13.06 -4.18
N GLN A 224 -5.60 -12.05 -4.99
CA GLN A 224 -6.78 -12.05 -5.89
C GLN A 224 -6.77 -13.25 -6.85
N ASN A 225 -5.60 -13.64 -7.34
CA ASN A 225 -5.45 -14.81 -8.21
C ASN A 225 -5.69 -16.13 -7.47
N LEU A 226 -5.34 -16.23 -6.18
CA LEU A 226 -5.73 -17.37 -5.35
C LEU A 226 -7.25 -17.43 -5.19
N CYS A 227 -7.90 -16.32 -4.83
CA CYS A 227 -9.36 -16.28 -4.64
C CYS A 227 -10.13 -16.64 -5.93
N LYS A 228 -9.62 -16.24 -7.10
CA LYS A 228 -10.23 -16.56 -8.42
C LYS A 228 -10.05 -18.01 -8.87
N LYS A 229 -9.11 -18.76 -8.28
CA LYS A 229 -8.90 -20.19 -8.60
C LYS A 229 -9.78 -21.13 -7.77
N ASN A 230 -10.47 -20.61 -6.75
CA ASN A 230 -11.38 -21.38 -5.89
C ASN A 230 -12.89 -21.44 -6.29
N PRO A 231 -13.38 -21.12 -7.52
CA PRO A 231 -14.82 -21.15 -7.78
C PRO A 231 -15.39 -22.52 -8.20
N LYS A 232 -14.70 -23.67 -8.02
CA LYS A 232 -15.17 -24.97 -8.55
C LYS A 232 -14.90 -26.23 -7.69
N GLU A 233 -15.04 -26.17 -6.37
CA GLU A 233 -15.14 -27.42 -5.57
C GLU A 233 -16.44 -27.55 -4.75
N ASN A 234 -17.33 -26.55 -4.77
CA ASN A 234 -18.59 -26.58 -4.00
C ASN A 234 -19.86 -26.82 -4.83
N ASP A 235 -19.76 -26.95 -6.15
CA ASP A 235 -20.92 -27.11 -7.05
C ASP A 235 -21.13 -28.54 -7.61
N GLU A 236 -20.35 -29.55 -7.17
CA GLU A 236 -20.48 -30.94 -7.62
C GLU A 236 -21.12 -31.91 -6.61
N ASN A 237 -21.88 -31.42 -5.62
CA ASN A 237 -22.67 -32.26 -4.70
C ASN A 237 -24.14 -31.85 -4.58
N TYR A 238 -24.77 -31.53 -5.72
CA TYR A 238 -26.23 -31.49 -5.84
C TYR A 238 -26.67 -32.15 -7.15
N TYR A 239 -26.63 -33.47 -7.18
CA TYR A 239 -27.55 -34.33 -7.94
C TYR A 239 -27.77 -35.63 -7.19
#